data_AF-A0A972VEJ0-F1
#
_entry.id   AF-A0A972VEJ0-F1
#
_cell.length_a   1.000
_cell.length_b   1.000
_cell.length_c   1.000
_cell.angle_alpha   90.00
_cell.angle_beta   90.00
_cell.angle_gamma   90.00
#
_symmetry.space_group_name_H-M   'P 1'
#
loop_
_entity.id
_entity.type
_entity.pdbx_description
1 polymer ?
#
loop_
_entity_poly.entity_id
_entity_poly.type
_entity_poly.pdbx_seq_one_letter_code
_entity_poly.pdbx_strand_id
1 'polypeptide(L)' 'MNIYKKRDIINHIRSKGRLPTDQDGQVLPVNDLLVWFELNKRLNQEEQEHMKRELGLLIESQFFMDQLGS' A
#
# COMPACT_ATOMS: atom_id res chain seq x y z
N MET A 1 6.59 14.15 3.24
CA MET A 1 7.08 13.05 4.12
C MET A 1 8.59 12.80 3.95
N ASN A 2 9.34 12.49 5.00
CA ASN A 2 10.78 12.14 4.91
C ASN A 2 10.99 10.78 4.18
N ILE A 3 12.02 10.69 3.34
CA ILE A 3 12.38 9.50 2.56
C ILE A 3 12.65 8.25 3.42
N TYR A 4 13.25 8.39 4.61
CA TYR A 4 13.51 7.26 5.50
C TYR A 4 12.20 6.67 6.04
N LYS A 5 11.30 7.53 6.54
CA LYS A 5 9.97 7.14 7.00
C LYS A 5 9.16 6.48 5.89
N LYS A 6 9.21 7.02 4.66
CA LYS A 6 8.60 6.40 3.47
C LYS A 6 9.12 4.97 3.26
N ARG A 7 10.44 4.84 3.19
CA ARG A 7 11.11 3.57 2.94
C ARG A 7 10.77 2.53 4.01
N ASP A 8 10.72 2.93 5.28
CA ASP A 8 10.37 2.02 6.38
C ASP A 8 8.91 1.53 6.26
N ILE A 9 7.97 2.42 5.93
CA ILE A 9 6.57 2.04 5.73
C ILE A 9 6.43 1.08 4.55
N ILE A 10 7.06 1.38 3.41
CA ILE A 10 7.01 0.53 2.21
C ILE A 10 7.66 -0.83 2.46
N ASN A 11 8.80 -0.85 3.16
CA ASN A 11 9.46 -2.09 3.54
C ASN A 11 8.59 -2.93 4.48
N HIS A 12 7.94 -2.28 5.45
CA HIS A 12 6.98 -2.95 6.33
C HIS A 12 5.84 -3.58 5.55
N ILE A 13 5.20 -2.84 4.64
CA ILE A 13 4.12 -3.34 3.78
C ILE A 13 4.62 -4.54 2.96
N ARG A 14 5.76 -4.42 2.27
CA ARG A 14 6.32 -5.49 1.44
C ARG A 14 6.70 -6.73 2.25
N SER A 15 7.17 -6.55 3.49
CA SER A 15 7.49 -7.68 4.37
C SER A 15 6.28 -8.53 4.74
N LYS A 16 5.05 -8.01 4.59
CA LYS A 16 3.80 -8.76 4.80
C LYS A 16 3.45 -9.65 3.61
N GLY A 17 4.19 -9.56 2.50
CA GLY A 17 3.95 -10.33 1.28
C GLY A 17 2.94 -9.63 0.37
N ARG A 18 1.88 -10.35 -0.01
CA ARG A 18 0.82 -9.81 -0.89
C ARG A 18 0.02 -8.73 -0.17
N LEU A 19 -0.40 -7.72 -0.92
CA LEU A 19 -1.35 -6.73 -0.45
C LEU A 19 -2.67 -7.43 -0.05
N PRO A 20 -3.34 -6.94 1.01
CA PRO A 20 -4.62 -7.47 1.43
C PRO A 20 -5.67 -7.28 0.33
N THR A 21 -6.53 -8.28 0.19
CA THR A 21 -7.59 -8.35 -0.82
C THR A 21 -8.96 -8.36 -0.16
N ASP A 22 -9.98 -8.00 -0.93
CA ASP A 22 -11.38 -8.18 -0.55
C ASP A 22 -11.84 -9.65 -0.67
N GLN A 23 -13.15 -9.86 -0.53
CA GLN A 23 -13.80 -11.18 -0.61
C GLN A 23 -13.74 -11.79 -2.02
N ASP A 24 -13.60 -10.95 -3.04
CA ASP A 24 -13.49 -11.34 -4.44
C ASP A 24 -12.02 -11.57 -4.87
N GLY A 25 -11.07 -11.42 -3.94
CA GLY A 25 -9.65 -11.58 -4.20
C GLY A 25 -9.01 -10.37 -4.90
N GLN A 26 -9.71 -9.25 -5.01
CA GLN A 26 -9.16 -8.02 -5.58
C GLN A 26 -8.42 -7.24 -4.49
N VAL A 27 -7.29 -6.62 -4.85
CA VAL A 27 -6.51 -5.81 -3.90
C VAL A 27 -7.36 -4.66 -3.38
N LEU A 28 -7.34 -4.45 -2.05
CA LEU A 28 -8.11 -3.38 -1.41
C LEU A 28 -7.77 -2.00 -2.03
N PRO A 29 -8.75 -1.10 -2.13
CA PRO A 29 -8.50 0.25 -2.62
C PRO A 29 -7.55 1.00 -1.68
N VAL A 30 -6.86 2.01 -2.21
CA VAL A 30 -5.82 2.76 -1.51
C VAL A 30 -6.25 3.29 -0.14
N ASN A 31 -7.48 3.78 -0.01
CA ASN A 31 -7.99 4.29 1.26
C ASN A 31 -8.16 3.19 2.31
N ASP A 32 -8.57 2.00 1.89
CA ASP A 32 -8.73 0.86 2.79
C ASP A 32 -7.37 0.28 3.16
N LEU A 33 -6.39 0.30 2.25
CA LEU A 33 -4.99 -0.03 2.57
C LEU A 33 -4.41 0.92 3.62
N LEU A 34 -4.70 2.22 3.54
CA LEU A 34 -4.27 3.17 4.57
C LEU A 34 -4.84 2.82 5.95
N VAL A 35 -6.10 2.38 6.01
CA VAL A 35 -6.75 1.97 7.27
C VAL A 35 -6.19 0.62 7.74
N TRP A 36 -6.02 -0.34 6.84
CA TRP A 36 -5.50 -1.67 7.12
C TRP A 36 -4.11 -1.63 7.76
N PHE A 37 -3.22 -0.79 7.23
CA PHE A 37 -1.88 -0.57 7.79
C PHE A 37 -1.84 0.48 8.92
N GLU A 38 -3.01 0.93 9.40
CA GLU A 38 -3.17 1.98 10.41
C GLU A 38 -2.43 3.30 10.11
N LEU A 39 -2.13 3.55 8.84
CA LEU A 39 -1.41 4.74 8.40
C LEU A 39 -2.25 5.99 8.57
N ASN A 40 -3.58 5.88 8.48
CA ASN A 40 -4.51 6.96 8.76
C ASN A 40 -4.41 7.50 10.21
N LYS A 41 -3.99 6.66 11.17
CA LYS A 41 -3.80 7.05 12.57
C LYS A 41 -2.38 7.55 12.87
N ARG A 42 -1.39 7.11 12.09
CA ARG A 42 0.04 7.36 12.34
C ARG A 42 0.65 8.47 11.49
N LEU A 43 -0.03 8.85 10.41
CA LEU A 43 0.41 9.87 9.47
C LEU A 43 -0.51 11.07 9.50
N ASN A 44 0.04 12.27 9.35
CA ASN A 44 -0.77 13.46 9.11
C ASN A 44 -1.35 13.46 7.68
N GLN A 45 -2.26 14.39 7.39
CA GLN A 45 -2.96 14.43 6.11
C GLN A 45 -2.01 14.53 4.89
N GLU A 46 -0.97 15.36 4.97
CA GLU A 46 0.03 15.49 3.89
C GLU A 46 0.79 14.17 3.67
N GLU A 47 1.23 13.53 4.75
CA GLU A 47 1.91 12.24 4.71
C GLU A 47 1.00 11.13 4.18
N GLN A 48 -0.30 11.17 4.52
CA GLN A 48 -1.28 10.25 3.97
C GLN A 48 -1.41 10.43 2.46
N GLU A 49 -1.49 11.66 1.94
CA GLU A 49 -1.53 11.90 0.49
C GLU A 49 -0.29 11.38 -0.24
N HIS A 50 0.89 11.51 0.38
CA HIS A 50 2.10 10.86 -0.14
C HIS A 50 1.97 9.34 -0.16
N MET A 51 1.50 8.73 0.93
CA MET A 51 1.35 7.28 1.00
C MET A 51 0.27 6.73 0.08
N LYS A 52 -0.80 7.49 -0.21
CA LYS A 52 -1.82 7.08 -1.19
C LYS A 52 -1.21 6.84 -2.57
N ARG A 53 -0.31 7.73 -3.00
CA ARG A 53 0.40 7.59 -4.28
C ARG A 53 1.27 6.34 -4.30
N GLU A 54 2.04 6.10 -3.24
CA GLU A 54 2.92 4.93 -3.16
C GLU A 54 2.13 3.61 -3.09
N LEU A 55 1.04 3.58 -2.32
CA LEU A 55 0.14 2.42 -2.27
C LEU A 55 -0.49 2.16 -3.63
N GLY A 56 -0.91 3.19 -4.37
CA GLY A 56 -1.39 3.04 -5.75
C GLY A 56 -0.37 2.34 -6.65
N LEU A 57 0.89 2.76 -6.61
CA LEU A 57 1.97 2.12 -7.37
C LEU A 57 2.22 0.67 -6.95
N LEU A 58 2.04 0.34 -5.67
CA LEU A 58 2.15 -1.04 -5.19
C LEU A 58 1.00 -1.92 -5.71
N ILE A 59 -0.23 -1.39 -5.75
CA ILE A 59 -1.38 -2.10 -6.32
C ILE A 59 -1.12 -2.39 -7.80
N GLU A 60 -0.72 -1.37 -8.57
CA GLU A 60 -0.38 -1.53 -9.99
C GLU A 60 0.72 -2.59 -10.17
N SER A 61 1.80 -2.48 -9.40
CA SER A 61 2.90 -3.45 -9.46
C SER A 61 2.46 -4.88 -9.16
N GLN A 62 1.58 -5.09 -8.17
CA GLN A 62 1.07 -6.43 -7.86
C GLN A 62 0.16 -6.95 -8.96
N PHE A 63 -0.70 -6.09 -9.51
CA PHE A 63 -1.55 -6.43 -10.66
C PHE A 63 -0.71 -6.87 -11.87
N PHE A 64 0.35 -6.14 -12.22
CA PHE A 64 1.27 -6.54 -13.30
C PHE A 64 1.98 -7.86 -13.00
N MET A 65 2.40 -8.11 -11.77
CA MET A 65 3.04 -9.38 -11.38
C MET A 65 2.07 -10.56 -11.49
N ASP A 66 0.81 -10.37 -11.09
CA ASP A 66 -0.22 -11.41 -11.18
C ASP A 66 -0.58 -11.71 -12.65
N GLN A 67 -0.51 -10.72 -13.54
CA GLN A 67 -0.69 -10.92 -15.00
C GLN A 67 0.49 -11.63 -15.67
N LEU A 68 1.72 -11.41 -15.21
CA LEU A 68 2.92 -12.05 -15.78
C LEU A 68 3.14 -13.49 -15.30
N GLY A 69 2.43 -13.91 -14.24
CA GLY A 69 2.53 -15.25 -13.64
C GLY A 69 1.41 -16.22 -14.02
N SER A 70 0.53 -15.87 -14.99
CA SER A 70 -0.54 -16.73 -15.52
C SER A 70 -0.18 -17.35 -16.87
#